data_AF-A0A7J2UTE6-F1
#
_entry.id   AF-A0A7J2UTE6-F1
#
_cell.length_a   1.000
_cell.length_b   1.000
_cell.length_c   1.000
_cell.angle_alpha   90.00
_cell.angle_beta   90.00
_cell.angle_gamma   90.00
#
_symmetry.space_group_name_H-M   'P 1'
#
loop_
_entity.id
_entity.type
_entity.pdbx_description
1 polymer ?
#
loop_
_entity_poly.entity_id
_entity_poly.type
_entity_poly.pdbx_seq_one_letter_code
_entity_poly.pdbx_strand_id
1 'polypeptide(L)'
;MSFVLASMCMLVPSVSAESYEGTISIAPGGYYALELDAKMGDVLTYRISSDVPVDIMLMNETFFHFYQETVDHGIIGGIVYDKGGSNFNVTKISHWYRLLIEDKYFLVIDNTDQPTFGAFPVSTANVEFVIKLEINPWTLDVIVKTTFVATASLVAVIAMDHMVWKHKLFACGETAPIHASGVRIKRVIRTTRIIKRR
;
A
#
# COMPACT_ATOMS: atom_id res chain seq x y z
N MET A 1 -3.99 42.47 5.37
CA MET A 1 -3.85 41.27 4.50
C MET A 1 -3.63 40.09 5.43
N SER A 2 -4.71 39.39 5.77
CA SER A 2 -4.66 38.25 6.67
C SER A 2 -4.20 37.03 5.87
N PHE A 3 -3.03 36.50 6.23
CA PHE A 3 -2.52 35.24 5.70
C PHE A 3 -3.50 34.14 6.07
N VAL A 4 -4.24 33.63 5.08
CA VAL A 4 -4.94 32.36 5.19
C VAL A 4 -3.86 31.29 5.25
N LEU A 5 -3.42 30.93 6.46
CA LEU A 5 -2.80 29.63 6.70
C LEU A 5 -3.89 28.60 6.44
N ALA A 6 -4.07 28.25 5.17
CA ALA A 6 -4.81 27.06 4.79
C ALA A 6 -4.03 25.90 5.39
N SER A 7 -4.57 25.39 6.49
CA SER A 7 -4.14 24.18 7.16
C SER A 7 -4.10 23.05 6.13
N MET A 8 -2.92 22.82 5.54
CA MET A 8 -2.59 21.53 4.93
C MET A 8 -2.48 20.55 6.09
N CYS A 9 -3.64 20.11 6.61
CA CYS A 9 -3.72 18.86 7.33
C CYS A 9 -3.21 17.80 6.35
N MET A 10 -1.92 17.48 6.46
CA MET A 10 -1.36 16.32 5.81
C MET A 10 -2.24 15.15 6.23
N LEU A 11 -2.97 14.58 5.26
CA LEU A 11 -3.63 13.30 5.40
C LEU A 11 -2.51 12.30 5.70
N VAL A 12 -2.19 12.13 6.98
CA VAL A 12 -1.39 11.00 7.43
C VAL A 12 -2.28 9.81 7.17
N PRO A 13 -1.95 8.95 6.19
CA PRO A 13 -2.79 7.80 5.95
C PRO A 13 -2.77 6.95 7.22
N SER A 14 -3.95 6.68 7.77
CA SER A 14 -4.09 5.82 8.93
C SER A 14 -3.59 4.43 8.55
N VAL A 15 -2.51 3.98 9.18
CA VAL A 15 -2.07 2.58 9.09
C VAL A 15 -3.16 1.73 9.73
N SER A 16 -3.87 0.97 8.91
CA SER A 16 -4.80 -0.05 9.38
C SER A 16 -4.01 -1.33 9.63
N ALA A 17 -4.33 -2.04 10.70
CA ALA A 17 -3.72 -3.33 11.00
C ALA A 17 -4.81 -4.36 11.23
N GLU A 18 -4.72 -5.49 10.53
CA GLU A 18 -5.54 -6.66 10.81
C GLU A 18 -4.81 -7.56 11.81
N SER A 19 -5.55 -8.11 12.77
CA SER A 19 -4.98 -8.97 13.81
C SER A 19 -5.82 -10.22 13.96
N TYR A 20 -5.15 -11.37 13.92
CA TYR A 20 -5.71 -12.70 14.10
C TYR A 20 -5.04 -13.32 15.32
N GLU A 21 -5.83 -13.80 16.26
CA GLU A 21 -5.33 -14.50 17.43
C GLU A 21 -6.18 -15.73 17.69
N GLY A 22 -5.56 -16.80 18.14
CA GLY A 22 -6.30 -18.03 18.37
C GLY A 22 -5.45 -19.21 18.81
N THR A 23 -6.17 -20.29 19.03
CA THR A 23 -5.61 -21.61 19.31
C THR A 23 -6.25 -22.60 18.35
N ILE A 24 -5.45 -23.50 17.77
CA ILE A 24 -5.89 -24.53 16.83
C ILE A 24 -5.21 -25.86 17.18
N SER A 25 -5.87 -26.96 16.84
CA SER A 25 -5.29 -28.30 16.93
C SER A 25 -5.19 -28.89 15.53
N ILE A 26 -3.98 -29.25 15.11
CA ILE A 26 -3.68 -29.77 13.78
C ILE A 26 -3.25 -31.23 13.92
N ALA A 27 -4.05 -32.16 13.41
CA ALA A 27 -3.73 -33.59 13.43
C ALA A 27 -2.46 -33.90 12.61
N PRO A 28 -1.75 -35.02 12.87
CA PRO A 28 -0.65 -35.47 12.03
C PRO A 28 -1.09 -35.63 10.57
N GLY A 29 -0.29 -35.11 9.63
CA GLY A 29 -0.63 -35.08 8.21
C GLY A 29 -1.61 -33.97 7.82
N GLY A 30 -1.92 -33.06 8.75
CA GLY A 30 -2.79 -31.90 8.51
C GLY A 30 -2.03 -30.59 8.52
N TYR A 31 -2.70 -29.54 8.04
CA TYR A 31 -2.20 -28.17 8.10
C TYR A 31 -3.34 -27.17 8.36
N TYR A 32 -2.96 -25.97 8.77
CA TYR A 32 -3.84 -24.81 8.85
C TYR A 32 -3.30 -23.73 7.94
N ALA A 33 -4.18 -23.11 7.13
CA ALA A 33 -3.81 -22.01 6.25
C ALA A 33 -4.65 -20.78 6.57
N LEU A 34 -3.98 -19.65 6.82
CA LEU A 34 -4.61 -18.34 6.91
C LEU A 34 -4.38 -17.60 5.60
N GLU A 35 -5.48 -17.29 4.90
CA GLU A 35 -5.47 -16.38 3.76
C GLU A 35 -5.21 -14.94 4.25
N LEU A 36 -4.29 -14.26 3.58
CA LEU A 36 -3.91 -12.88 3.87
C LEU A 36 -4.23 -12.03 2.63
N ASP A 37 -5.16 -11.09 2.77
CA ASP A 37 -5.40 -10.05 1.76
C ASP A 37 -4.35 -8.96 1.92
N ALA A 38 -3.16 -9.23 1.40
CA ALA A 38 -1.98 -8.42 1.62
C ALA A 38 -1.45 -7.82 0.32
N LYS A 39 -0.90 -6.61 0.40
CA LYS A 39 -0.35 -5.88 -0.74
C LYS A 39 1.16 -5.78 -0.67
N MET A 40 1.77 -5.48 -1.83
CA MET A 40 3.20 -5.20 -1.88
C MET A 40 3.56 -4.10 -0.89
N GLY A 41 4.54 -4.38 -0.04
CA GLY A 41 5.07 -3.46 0.96
C GLY A 41 4.40 -3.58 2.32
N ASP A 42 3.31 -4.31 2.47
CA ASP A 42 2.70 -4.65 3.77
C ASP A 42 3.69 -5.44 4.62
N VAL A 43 3.51 -5.36 5.94
CA VAL A 43 4.37 -6.05 6.90
C VAL A 43 3.54 -7.07 7.67
N LEU A 44 3.84 -8.33 7.44
CA LEU A 44 3.31 -9.44 8.21
C LEU A 44 4.20 -9.65 9.43
N THR A 45 3.61 -9.62 10.62
CA THR A 45 4.26 -10.02 11.88
C THR A 45 3.49 -11.19 12.45
N TYR A 46 4.18 -12.26 12.83
CA TYR A 46 3.53 -13.38 13.49
C TYR A 46 4.34 -13.88 14.68
N ARG A 47 3.62 -14.37 15.68
CA ARG A 47 4.14 -15.10 16.82
C ARG A 47 3.36 -16.39 16.94
N ILE A 48 4.06 -17.51 16.89
CA ILE A 48 3.47 -18.84 16.93
C ILE A 48 4.18 -19.64 18.01
N SER A 49 3.41 -20.41 18.78
CA SER A 49 3.89 -21.35 19.79
C SER A 49 3.13 -22.65 19.63
N SER A 50 3.82 -23.78 19.68
CA SER A 50 3.27 -25.12 19.52
C SER A 50 3.89 -26.06 20.55
N ASP A 51 3.14 -27.06 20.98
CA ASP A 51 3.62 -28.11 21.87
C ASP A 51 4.54 -29.12 21.17
N VAL A 52 4.43 -29.24 19.85
CA VAL A 52 5.33 -30.02 18.98
C VAL A 52 5.92 -29.16 17.85
N PRO A 53 7.04 -29.56 17.24
CA PRO A 53 7.57 -28.84 16.11
C PRO A 53 6.61 -28.84 14.93
N VAL A 54 6.44 -27.67 14.30
CA VAL A 54 5.63 -27.45 13.09
C VAL A 54 6.45 -26.65 12.08
N ASP A 55 6.02 -26.66 10.83
CA ASP A 55 6.56 -25.79 9.79
C ASP A 55 5.65 -24.58 9.58
N ILE A 56 6.26 -23.41 9.43
CA ILE A 56 5.58 -22.15 9.15
C ILE A 56 6.00 -21.71 7.76
N MET A 57 5.08 -21.73 6.81
CA MET A 57 5.37 -21.40 5.42
C MET A 57 4.56 -20.19 4.98
N LEU A 58 5.24 -19.21 4.41
CA LEU A 58 4.62 -18.10 3.70
C LEU A 58 4.73 -18.37 2.20
N MET A 59 3.59 -18.39 1.52
CA MET A 59 3.52 -18.69 0.10
C MET A 59 2.44 -17.84 -0.58
N ASN A 60 2.55 -17.66 -1.89
CA ASN A 60 1.48 -17.04 -2.66
C ASN A 60 0.45 -18.09 -3.10
N GLU A 61 -0.64 -17.64 -3.72
CA GLU A 61 -1.74 -18.51 -4.16
C GLU A 61 -1.29 -19.64 -5.09
N THR A 62 -0.40 -19.34 -6.04
CA THR A 62 0.11 -20.36 -6.98
C THR A 62 0.86 -21.47 -6.23
N PHE A 63 1.75 -21.11 -5.31
CA PHE A 63 2.51 -22.09 -4.55
C PHE A 63 1.67 -22.79 -3.48
N PHE A 64 0.66 -22.11 -2.94
CA PHE A 64 -0.30 -22.74 -2.05
C PHE A 64 -1.07 -23.86 -2.74
N HIS A 65 -1.55 -23.64 -3.97
CA HIS A 65 -2.19 -24.70 -4.74
C HIS A 65 -1.27 -25.91 -4.99
N PHE A 66 0.00 -25.69 -5.34
CA PHE A 66 0.95 -26.80 -5.48
C PHE A 66 1.22 -27.53 -4.16
N TYR A 67 1.29 -26.79 -3.06
CA TYR A 67 1.40 -27.38 -1.72
C TYR A 67 0.19 -28.26 -1.40
N GLN A 68 -1.03 -27.80 -1.67
CA GLN A 68 -2.24 -28.60 -1.49
C GLN A 68 -2.21 -29.88 -2.33
N GLU A 69 -1.85 -29.80 -3.62
CA GLU A 69 -1.70 -30.99 -4.47
C GLU A 69 -0.63 -31.96 -3.94
N THR A 70 0.43 -31.44 -3.33
CA THR A 70 1.49 -32.26 -2.71
C THR A 70 0.96 -33.01 -1.50
N VAL A 71 0.24 -32.33 -0.60
CA VAL A 71 -0.33 -32.93 0.61
C VAL A 71 -1.45 -33.92 0.27
N ASP A 72 -2.33 -33.58 -0.67
CA ASP A 72 -3.52 -34.38 -0.99
C ASP A 72 -3.20 -35.59 -1.88
N HIS A 73 -2.25 -35.46 -2.80
CA HIS A 73 -1.97 -36.49 -3.81
C HIS A 73 -0.56 -37.08 -3.75
N GLY A 74 0.29 -36.63 -2.82
CA GLY A 74 1.68 -37.09 -2.71
C GLY A 74 2.54 -36.74 -3.93
N ILE A 75 2.14 -35.73 -4.71
CA ILE A 75 2.91 -35.27 -5.87
C ILE A 75 4.12 -34.51 -5.35
N ILE A 76 5.29 -35.15 -5.38
CA ILE A 76 6.56 -34.52 -4.96
C ILE A 76 6.99 -33.52 -6.05
N GLY A 77 6.38 -32.34 -6.06
CA GLY A 77 6.85 -31.15 -6.73
C GLY A 77 7.70 -30.32 -5.75
N GLY A 78 8.71 -29.61 -6.25
CA GLY A 78 9.45 -28.69 -5.39
C GLY A 78 8.52 -27.59 -4.88
N ILE A 79 8.13 -27.64 -3.61
CA ILE A 79 7.33 -26.59 -2.97
C ILE A 79 8.22 -25.34 -2.86
N VAL A 80 7.76 -24.24 -3.44
CA VAL A 80 8.42 -22.95 -3.35
C VAL A 80 7.70 -22.11 -2.31
N TYR A 81 8.46 -21.57 -1.36
CA TYR A 81 7.97 -20.72 -0.31
C TYR A 81 8.91 -19.54 -0.14
N ASP A 82 8.43 -18.50 0.52
CA ASP A 82 9.25 -17.34 0.81
C ASP A 82 10.21 -17.68 1.96
N LYS A 83 11.46 -17.98 1.63
CA LYS A 83 12.50 -18.30 2.63
C LYS A 83 12.69 -17.19 3.68
N GLY A 84 12.39 -15.94 3.33
CA GLY A 84 12.49 -14.82 4.26
C GLY A 84 11.33 -14.76 5.24
N GLY A 85 10.15 -15.29 4.87
CA GLY A 85 8.94 -15.33 5.70
C GLY A 85 8.65 -16.68 6.35
N SER A 86 9.34 -17.74 5.97
CA SER A 86 9.09 -19.13 6.38
C SER A 86 10.12 -19.62 7.41
N ASN A 87 9.69 -20.51 8.31
CA ASN A 87 10.52 -21.13 9.35
C ASN A 87 10.13 -22.61 9.50
N PHE A 88 11.11 -23.50 9.57
CA PHE A 88 10.87 -24.95 9.61
C PHE A 88 11.27 -25.56 10.95
N ASN A 89 10.57 -26.60 11.37
CA ASN A 89 10.85 -27.38 12.58
C ASN A 89 10.95 -26.49 13.83
N VAL A 90 9.91 -25.68 14.06
CA VAL A 90 9.85 -24.72 15.17
C VAL A 90 8.73 -25.08 16.15
N THR A 91 9.03 -24.95 17.44
CA THR A 91 8.02 -25.00 18.51
C THR A 91 7.61 -23.60 18.95
N LYS A 92 8.44 -22.58 18.69
CA LYS A 92 8.14 -21.19 19.03
C LYS A 92 8.91 -20.25 18.14
N ILE A 93 8.22 -19.27 17.56
CA ILE A 93 8.83 -18.25 16.69
C ILE A 93 8.12 -16.92 16.84
N SER A 94 8.88 -15.84 16.69
CA SER A 94 8.36 -14.48 16.50
C SER A 94 9.12 -13.88 15.32
N HIS A 95 8.41 -13.53 14.27
CA HIS A 95 9.03 -13.10 13.01
C HIS A 95 8.24 -11.96 12.37
N TRP A 96 8.92 -11.19 11.52
CA TRP A 96 8.29 -10.20 10.68
C TRP A 96 8.83 -10.32 9.26
N TYR A 97 7.98 -10.05 8.29
CA TYR A 97 8.31 -10.15 6.88
C TYR A 97 7.61 -9.04 6.10
N ARG A 98 8.35 -8.36 5.22
CA ARG A 98 7.80 -7.38 4.29
C ARG A 98 7.47 -8.08 2.98
N LEU A 99 6.21 -8.00 2.56
CA LEU A 99 5.76 -8.61 1.32
C LEU A 99 6.32 -7.83 0.13
N LEU A 100 6.95 -8.53 -0.81
CA LEU A 100 7.72 -7.93 -1.90
C LEU A 100 6.96 -7.86 -3.22
N ILE A 101 5.85 -8.58 -3.34
CA ILE A 101 5.04 -8.68 -4.55
C ILE A 101 3.57 -8.52 -4.13
N GLU A 102 2.77 -7.92 -5.01
CA GLU A 102 1.32 -7.85 -4.84
C GLU A 102 0.73 -9.17 -5.33
N ASP A 103 0.22 -9.96 -4.40
CA ASP A 103 -0.32 -11.30 -4.64
C ASP A 103 -1.23 -11.69 -3.46
N LYS A 104 -2.04 -12.73 -3.62
CA LYS A 104 -2.72 -13.35 -2.49
C LYS A 104 -1.72 -14.25 -1.76
N TYR A 105 -1.57 -14.04 -0.45
CA TYR A 105 -0.64 -14.80 0.38
C TYR A 105 -1.37 -15.73 1.35
N PHE A 106 -0.70 -16.83 1.69
CA PHE A 106 -1.14 -17.80 2.68
C PHE A 106 -0.03 -18.00 3.70
N LEU A 107 -0.35 -17.84 4.99
CA LEU A 107 0.49 -18.30 6.08
C LEU A 107 0.01 -19.69 6.49
N VAL A 108 0.83 -20.69 6.22
CA VAL A 108 0.55 -22.09 6.49
C VAL A 108 1.29 -22.52 7.76
N ILE A 109 0.56 -23.11 8.69
CA ILE A 109 1.08 -23.83 9.85
C ILE A 109 0.91 -25.32 9.54
N ASP A 110 2.01 -25.99 9.29
CA ASP A 110 2.06 -27.32 8.74
C ASP A 110 2.51 -28.34 9.80
N ASN A 111 1.73 -29.42 9.89
CA ASN A 111 2.05 -30.63 10.63
C ASN A 111 1.94 -31.83 9.69
N THR A 112 2.48 -31.70 8.47
CA THR A 112 2.60 -32.76 7.48
C THR A 112 4.05 -33.23 7.41
N ASP A 113 4.37 -34.14 6.48
CA ASP A 113 5.76 -34.50 6.16
C ASP A 113 6.34 -33.64 5.01
N GLN A 114 5.69 -32.51 4.70
CA GLN A 114 6.02 -31.61 3.61
C GLN A 114 6.31 -30.18 4.11
N PRO A 115 7.47 -29.60 3.73
CA PRO A 115 8.50 -30.17 2.87
C PRO A 115 9.28 -31.29 3.59
N THR A 116 9.90 -32.19 2.83
CA THR A 116 10.63 -33.36 3.35
C THR A 116 11.77 -33.06 4.35
N PHE A 117 12.19 -31.79 4.46
CA PHE A 117 13.23 -31.32 5.39
C PHE A 117 12.66 -30.53 6.58
N GLY A 118 11.34 -30.52 6.73
CA GLY A 118 10.60 -29.81 7.76
C GLY A 118 10.45 -30.59 9.06
N ALA A 119 9.42 -30.24 9.83
CA ALA A 119 9.00 -30.97 11.01
C ALA A 119 8.45 -32.35 10.62
N PHE A 120 8.67 -33.36 11.46
CA PHE A 120 8.06 -34.67 11.25
C PHE A 120 6.78 -34.80 12.08
N PRO A 121 5.64 -35.18 11.49
CA PRO A 121 4.34 -35.11 12.16
C PRO A 121 4.12 -36.32 13.07
N VAL A 122 4.59 -36.23 14.31
CA VAL A 122 4.54 -37.32 15.30
C VAL A 122 3.23 -37.39 16.08
N SER A 123 2.59 -36.25 16.32
CA SER A 123 1.34 -36.15 17.09
C SER A 123 0.57 -34.89 16.70
N THR A 124 -0.66 -34.76 17.21
CA THR A 124 -1.44 -33.54 17.05
C THR A 124 -0.67 -32.35 17.61
N ALA A 125 -0.58 -31.27 16.84
CA ALA A 125 0.02 -30.01 17.24
C ALA A 125 -1.05 -29.08 17.79
N ASN A 126 -0.89 -28.65 19.05
CA ASN A 126 -1.71 -27.61 19.66
C ASN A 126 -0.96 -26.28 19.54
N VAL A 127 -1.46 -25.42 18.67
CA VAL A 127 -0.78 -24.20 18.25
C VAL A 127 -1.52 -22.98 18.75
N GLU A 128 -0.82 -22.11 19.45
CA GLU A 128 -1.25 -20.75 19.80
C GLU A 128 -0.58 -19.76 18.85
N PHE A 129 -1.36 -18.85 18.26
CA PHE A 129 -0.81 -17.85 17.34
C PHE A 129 -1.38 -16.45 17.56
N VAL A 130 -0.54 -15.46 17.24
CA VAL A 130 -0.90 -14.05 17.06
C VAL A 130 -0.28 -13.58 15.75
N ILE A 131 -1.10 -13.21 14.79
CA ILE A 131 -0.70 -12.77 13.45
C ILE A 131 -1.23 -11.35 13.26
N LYS A 132 -0.37 -10.45 12.81
CA LYS A 132 -0.69 -9.05 12.55
C LYS A 132 -0.23 -8.69 11.15
N LEU A 133 -1.14 -8.16 10.35
CA LEU A 133 -0.83 -7.62 9.04
C LEU A 133 -0.93 -6.09 9.11
N GLU A 134 0.21 -5.42 9.09
CA GLU A 134 0.29 -3.97 9.04
C GLU A 134 0.20 -3.52 7.58
N ILE A 135 -0.91 -2.88 7.23
CA ILE A 135 -1.19 -2.45 5.86
C ILE A 135 -0.37 -1.20 5.58
N ASN A 136 0.52 -1.29 4.60
CA ASN A 136 1.32 -0.19 4.14
C ASN A 136 0.42 0.79 3.38
N PRO A 137 0.27 2.03 3.87
CA PRO A 137 -0.58 3.01 3.21
C PRO A 137 0.02 3.53 1.90
N TRP A 138 1.29 3.27 1.60
CA TRP A 138 1.98 3.75 0.40
C TRP A 138 1.65 2.92 -0.85
N THR A 139 0.39 2.53 -0.99
CA THR A 139 -0.12 2.02 -2.26
C THR A 139 -0.18 3.17 -3.28
N LEU A 140 0.11 2.90 -4.55
CA LEU A 140 -0.02 3.87 -5.65
C LEU A 140 -1.38 4.59 -5.62
N ASP A 141 -2.41 3.90 -5.18
CA ASP A 141 -3.78 4.41 -5.08
C ASP A 141 -3.90 5.58 -4.06
N VAL A 142 -3.22 5.50 -2.92
CA VAL A 142 -3.16 6.60 -1.94
C VAL A 142 -2.36 7.78 -2.49
N ILE A 143 -1.26 7.52 -3.19
CA ILE A 143 -0.42 8.56 -3.81
C ILE A 143 -1.21 9.31 -4.89
N VAL A 144 -1.94 8.59 -5.75
CA VAL A 144 -2.79 9.18 -6.81
C VAL A 144 -3.94 9.98 -6.20
N LYS A 145 -4.64 9.44 -5.20
CA LYS A 145 -5.74 10.15 -4.53
C LYS A 145 -5.28 11.41 -3.82
N THR A 146 -4.14 11.37 -3.11
CA THR A 146 -3.58 12.56 -2.44
C THR A 146 -3.10 13.61 -3.44
N THR A 147 -2.45 13.22 -4.54
CA THR A 147 -2.05 14.19 -5.59
C THR A 147 -3.25 14.82 -6.28
N PHE A 148 -4.34 14.08 -6.52
CA PHE A 148 -5.56 14.62 -7.13
C PHE A 148 -6.26 15.64 -6.21
N VAL A 149 -6.37 15.35 -4.92
CA VAL A 149 -6.94 16.28 -3.92
C VAL A 149 -6.08 17.54 -3.79
N ALA A 150 -4.75 17.40 -3.79
CA ALA A 150 -3.83 18.53 -3.71
C ALA A 150 -3.93 19.45 -4.95
N THR A 151 -4.00 18.86 -6.16
CA THR A 151 -4.13 19.63 -7.40
C THR A 151 -5.49 20.31 -7.53
N ALA A 152 -6.59 19.64 -7.18
CA ALA A 152 -7.93 20.25 -7.16
C ALA A 152 -8.00 21.44 -6.19
N SER A 153 -7.39 21.30 -5.01
CA SER A 153 -7.35 22.37 -4.00
C SER A 153 -6.53 23.58 -4.50
N LEU A 154 -5.39 23.34 -5.15
CA LEU A 154 -4.56 24.42 -5.71
C LEU A 154 -5.31 25.20 -6.81
N VAL A 155 -6.01 24.50 -7.70
CA VAL A 155 -6.81 25.13 -8.77
C VAL A 155 -7.93 25.99 -8.17
N ALA A 156 -8.59 25.52 -7.10
CA ALA A 156 -9.63 26.27 -6.42
C ALA A 156 -9.10 27.57 -5.79
N VAL A 157 -7.92 27.54 -5.14
CA VAL A 157 -7.29 28.74 -4.56
C VAL A 157 -6.93 29.75 -5.66
N ILE A 158 -6.31 29.30 -6.75
CA ILE A 158 -5.98 30.17 -7.89
C ILE A 158 -7.24 30.79 -8.51
N ALA A 159 -8.31 30.01 -8.65
CA ALA A 159 -9.59 30.52 -9.15
C ALA A 159 -10.20 31.59 -8.24
N MET A 160 -10.16 31.38 -6.91
CA MET A 160 -10.65 32.36 -5.93
C MET A 160 -9.84 33.67 -5.99
N ASP A 161 -8.51 33.59 -6.04
CA ASP A 161 -7.65 34.78 -6.19
C ASP A 161 -7.98 35.55 -7.48
N HIS A 162 -8.22 34.83 -8.58
CA HIS A 162 -8.57 35.43 -9.86
C HIS A 162 -9.96 36.11 -9.84
N MET A 163 -10.91 35.57 -9.07
CA MET A 163 -12.23 36.19 -8.85
C MET A 163 -12.16 37.43 -7.95
N VAL A 164 -11.37 37.38 -6.87
CA VAL A 164 -11.15 38.52 -5.97
C VAL A 164 -10.46 39.68 -6.70
N TRP A 165 -9.46 39.37 -7.53
CA TRP A 165 -8.79 40.38 -8.36
C TRP A 165 -9.76 41.05 -9.35
N LYS A 166 -10.61 40.27 -10.04
CA LYS A 166 -11.65 40.82 -10.92
C LYS A 166 -12.63 41.71 -10.17
N HIS A 167 -13.11 41.31 -8.99
CA HIS A 167 -14.04 42.13 -8.21
C HIS A 167 -13.45 43.47 -7.76
N LYS A 168 -12.15 43.52 -7.41
CA LYS A 168 -11.48 44.78 -7.07
C LYS A 168 -11.35 45.73 -8.27
N LEU A 169 -11.17 45.19 -9.48
CA LEU A 169 -11.14 46.01 -10.71
C LEU A 169 -12.52 46.59 -11.04
N PHE A 170 -13.61 45.88 -10.75
CA PHE A 170 -14.97 46.39 -10.95
C PHE A 170 -15.44 47.36 -9.84
N ALA A 171 -14.96 47.19 -8.61
CA ALA A 171 -15.27 48.10 -7.51
C ALA A 171 -14.49 49.44 -7.59
N CYS A 172 -13.37 49.46 -8.31
CA CYS A 172 -12.65 50.69 -8.67
C CYS A 172 -13.16 51.27 -10.02
N GLY A 173 -14.46 51.19 -10.25
CA GLY A 173 -15.16 51.95 -11.28
C GLY A 173 -15.51 53.35 -10.77
N GLU A 174 -14.52 54.06 -10.22
CA GLU A 174 -14.64 55.50 -10.03
C GLU A 174 -14.52 56.13 -11.42
N THR A 175 -15.60 56.75 -11.87
CA THR A 175 -15.69 57.47 -13.14
C THR A 175 -14.62 58.56 -13.18
N ALA A 176 -13.46 58.24 -13.75
CA ALA A 176 -12.48 59.26 -14.09
C ALA A 176 -13.13 60.21 -15.11
N PRO A 177 -13.22 61.51 -14.84
CA PRO A 177 -13.70 62.47 -15.83
C PRO A 177 -12.75 62.46 -17.03
N ILE A 178 -13.31 62.21 -18.20
CA ILE A 178 -12.60 62.25 -19.48
C ILE A 178 -12.26 63.71 -19.75
N HIS A 179 -11.08 64.16 -19.29
CA HIS A 179 -10.49 65.39 -19.77
C HIS A 179 -9.76 65.08 -21.07
N ALA A 180 -10.39 65.48 -22.18
CA ALA A 180 -9.82 65.40 -23.51
C ALA A 180 -8.60 66.35 -23.61
N SER A 181 -7.40 65.82 -23.39
CA SER A 181 -6.16 66.46 -23.82
C SER A 181 -5.51 65.56 -24.86
N GLY A 182 -5.53 66.03 -26.11
CA GLY A 182 -4.94 65.35 -27.25
C GLY A 182 -3.46 65.07 -27.04
N VAL A 183 -3.10 63.80 -27.05
CA VAL A 183 -1.71 63.36 -27.20
C VAL A 183 -1.68 62.34 -28.34
N ARG A 184 -1.05 62.73 -29.45
CA ARG A 184 -0.74 61.85 -30.57
C ARG A 184 0.26 60.79 -30.11
N ILE A 185 -0.18 59.54 -30.00
CA ILE A 185 0.71 58.39 -29.84
C ILE A 185 1.05 57.87 -31.23
N LYS A 186 2.33 57.98 -31.61
CA LYS A 186 2.90 57.34 -32.81
C LYS A 186 2.87 55.82 -32.62
N ARG A 187 2.21 55.13 -33.56
CA ARG A 187 2.23 53.68 -33.72
C ARG A 187 3.66 53.23 -34.04
N VAL A 188 4.28 52.44 -33.16
CA VAL A 188 5.48 51.67 -33.50
C VAL A 188 5.05 50.22 -33.66
N ILE A 189 4.99 49.75 -34.91
CA ILE A 189 4.76 48.34 -35.25
C ILE A 189 6.14 47.67 -35.27
N ARG A 190 6.38 46.74 -34.32
CA ARG A 190 7.51 45.80 -34.42
C ARG A 190 7.00 44.46 -34.96
N THR A 191 7.41 44.15 -36.17
CA THR A 191 7.22 42.85 -36.82
C THR A 191 8.36 41.93 -36.42
N THR A 192 8.08 40.86 -35.67
CA THR A 192 9.08 39.83 -35.35
C THR A 192 9.04 38.74 -36.43
N ARG A 193 10.13 38.61 -37.18
CA ARG A 193 10.34 37.57 -38.20
C ARG A 193 10.80 36.28 -37.52
N ILE A 194 10.08 35.19 -37.71
CA ILE A 194 10.50 33.84 -37.29
C ILE A 194 11.44 33.29 -38.36
N ILE A 195 12.69 33.01 -37.98
CA ILE A 195 13.66 32.27 -38.80
C ILE A 195 13.59 30.80 -38.38
N LYS A 196 13.08 29.93 -39.26
CA LYS A 196 13.28 28.47 -39.16
C LYS A 196 14.72 28.17 -39.59
N ARG A 197 15.51 27.53 -38.73
CA ARG A 197 16.71 26.80 -39.15
C ARG A 197 16.32 25.35 -39.45
N ARG A 198 16.81 24.87 -40.59
CA ARG A 198 16.92 23.45 -40.94
C ARG A 198 18.00 22.79 -40.10
#